data_AF-A0A842ZRB2-F1
#
_entry.id   AF-A0A842ZRB2-F1
#
_cell.length_a   1.000
_cell.length_b   1.000
_cell.length_c   1.000
_cell.angle_alpha   90.00
_cell.angle_beta   90.00
_cell.angle_gamma   90.00
#
_symmetry.space_group_name_H-M   'P 1'
#
loop_
_entity.id
_entity.type
_entity.pdbx_description
1 polymer ?
#
loop_
_entity_poly.entity_id
_entity_poly.type
_entity_poly.pdbx_seq_one_letter_code
_entity_poly.pdbx_strand_id
1 'polypeptide(L)'
;MGKRSLLKKTDVLSASEIGQYIYCSCAWQLHRCGYEPESPFLESGKQVHVALGNTIDGFEAKMRYSRWYVLLGFVVLCVAFLLVLFGVIL
;
A
#
# COMPACT_ATOMS: atom_id res chain seq x y z
N MET A 1 -35.00 17.79 22.90
CA MET A 1 -34.40 18.82 22.03
C MET A 1 -33.17 18.22 21.35
N GLY A 2 -33.34 17.73 20.13
CA GLY A 2 -32.27 17.03 19.40
C GLY A 2 -31.18 18.01 18.96
N LYS A 3 -29.95 17.79 19.43
CA LYS A 3 -28.75 18.48 18.92
C LYS A 3 -28.67 18.20 17.42
N ARG A 4 -28.78 19.25 16.59
CA ARG A 4 -28.48 19.14 15.15
C ARG A 4 -27.00 18.76 15.04
N SER A 5 -26.71 17.51 14.74
CA SER A 5 -25.37 17.05 14.41
C SER A 5 -24.88 17.88 13.22
N LEU A 6 -23.69 18.47 13.37
CA LEU A 6 -22.99 19.14 12.28
C LEU A 6 -22.65 18.08 11.24
N LEU A 7 -23.49 17.96 10.22
CA LEU A 7 -23.21 17.19 9.01
C LEU A 7 -21.83 17.62 8.50
N LYS A 8 -20.93 16.65 8.31
CA LYS A 8 -19.63 16.88 7.68
C LYS A 8 -19.89 17.34 6.24
N LYS A 9 -19.93 18.67 6.03
CA LYS A 9 -20.08 19.29 4.70
C LYS A 9 -18.75 19.21 3.97
N THR A 10 -18.44 18.03 3.44
CA THR A 10 -17.32 17.84 2.50
C THR A 10 -17.85 17.19 1.24
N ASP A 11 -17.56 17.81 0.09
CA ASP A 11 -17.92 17.28 -1.23
C ASP A 11 -17.02 16.11 -1.66
N VAL A 12 -16.04 15.75 -0.84
CA VAL A 12 -15.18 14.58 -1.03
C VAL A 12 -15.83 13.38 -0.34
N LEU A 13 -15.96 12.28 -1.08
CA LEU A 13 -16.37 10.96 -0.59
C LEU A 13 -15.19 10.01 -0.67
N SER A 14 -14.92 9.27 0.40
CA SER A 14 -13.95 8.18 0.36
C SER A 14 -14.54 6.92 -0.28
N ALA A 15 -13.68 5.98 -0.70
CA ALA A 15 -14.12 4.68 -1.20
C ALA A 15 -14.93 3.89 -0.15
N SER A 16 -14.57 4.00 1.14
CA SER A 16 -15.31 3.36 2.22
C SER A 16 -16.70 3.97 2.42
N GLU A 17 -16.85 5.29 2.25
CA GLU A 17 -18.15 5.96 2.31
C GLU A 17 -19.08 5.52 1.17
N ILE A 18 -18.55 5.37 -0.05
CA ILE A 18 -19.33 4.86 -1.18
C ILE A 18 -19.81 3.44 -0.89
N GLY A 19 -18.92 2.57 -0.42
CA GLY A 19 -19.28 1.20 -0.05
C GLY A 19 -20.33 1.15 1.08
N GLN A 20 -20.19 2.01 2.09
CA GLN A 20 -21.14 2.12 3.18
C GLN A 20 -22.52 2.59 2.70
N TYR A 21 -22.58 3.56 1.79
CA TYR A 21 -23.85 4.03 1.23
C TYR A 21 -24.56 2.93 0.43
N ILE A 22 -23.82 2.19 -0.41
CA ILE A 22 -24.36 1.07 -1.19
C ILE A 22 -24.88 -0.03 -0.26
N TYR A 23 -24.17 -0.32 0.84
CA TYR A 23 -24.59 -1.30 1.83
C TYR A 23 -25.80 -0.84 2.65
N CYS A 24 -25.76 0.37 3.20
CA CYS A 24 -26.83 0.98 4.00
C CYS A 24 -26.71 2.51 4.02
N SER A 25 -27.60 3.17 3.28
CA SER A 25 -27.68 4.64 3.20
C SER A 25 -27.96 5.31 4.53
N CYS A 26 -28.77 4.69 5.41
CA CYS A 26 -29.01 5.19 6.77
C CYS A 26 -27.74 5.18 7.63
N ALA A 27 -26.96 4.11 7.57
CA ALA A 27 -25.70 4.00 8.31
C ALA A 27 -24.69 5.04 7.82
N TRP A 28 -24.59 5.24 6.51
CA TRP A 28 -23.78 6.31 5.92
C TRP A 28 -24.22 7.70 6.40
N GLN A 29 -25.52 7.99 6.41
CA GLN A 29 -26.05 9.27 6.88
C GLN A 29 -25.73 9.51 8.37
N LEU A 30 -25.87 8.48 9.21
CA LEU A 30 -25.49 8.55 10.63
C LEU A 30 -23.99 8.81 10.78
N HIS A 31 -23.16 8.15 9.97
CA HIS A 31 -21.72 8.38 9.98
C HIS A 31 -21.35 9.82 9.59
N ARG A 32 -22.00 10.38 8.56
CA ARG A 32 -21.86 11.80 8.17
C ARG A 32 -22.38 12.79 9.22
N CYS A 33 -23.26 12.35 10.11
CA CYS A 33 -23.70 13.09 11.29
C CYS A 33 -22.73 12.96 12.49
N GLY A 34 -21.59 12.27 12.33
CA GLY A 34 -20.57 12.12 13.36
C GLY A 34 -20.73 10.89 14.23
N TYR A 35 -21.58 9.94 13.86
CA TYR A 35 -21.66 8.65 14.54
C TYR A 35 -20.52 7.73 14.05
N GLU A 36 -19.60 7.39 14.94
CA GLU A 36 -18.50 6.46 14.66
C GLU A 36 -18.98 5.01 14.88
N PRO A 37 -18.85 4.11 13.89
CA PRO A 37 -19.14 2.71 14.08
C PRO A 37 -18.11 2.06 15.00
N GLU A 38 -18.57 1.38 16.05
CA GLU A 38 -17.70 0.63 16.94
C GLU A 38 -17.49 -0.80 16.44
N SER A 39 -16.25 -1.26 16.48
CA SER A 39 -15.90 -2.65 16.23
C SER A 39 -14.78 -3.07 17.19
N PRO A 40 -14.91 -4.22 17.86
CA PRO A 40 -13.86 -4.73 18.75
C PRO A 40 -12.56 -5.06 17.99
N PHE A 41 -12.61 -5.17 16.67
CA PHE A 41 -11.47 -5.52 15.82
C PHE A 41 -10.90 -4.32 15.04
N LEU A 42 -11.37 -3.09 15.29
CA LEU A 42 -10.93 -1.93 14.53
C LEU A 42 -9.43 -1.67 14.70
N GLU A 43 -8.95 -1.64 15.95
CA GLU A 43 -7.55 -1.36 16.25
C GLU A 43 -6.62 -2.50 15.84
N SER A 44 -7.04 -3.76 16.04
CA SER A 44 -6.25 -4.91 15.57
C SER A 44 -6.15 -4.92 14.04
N GLY A 45 -7.24 -4.60 13.33
CA GLY A 45 -7.23 -4.46 11.88
C GLY A 45 -6.26 -3.37 11.39
N LYS A 46 -6.28 -2.19 12.02
CA LYS A 46 -5.33 -1.11 11.70
C LYS A 46 -3.88 -1.55 11.89
N GLN A 47 -3.56 -2.24 12.98
CA GLN A 47 -2.22 -2.73 13.26
C GLN A 47 -1.73 -3.70 12.19
N VAL A 48 -2.59 -4.62 11.72
CA VAL A 48 -2.26 -5.55 10.64
C VAL A 48 -1.96 -4.81 9.34
N HIS A 49 -2.75 -3.80 8.98
CA HIS A 49 -2.49 -2.99 7.79
C HIS A 49 -1.14 -2.25 7.87
N VAL A 50 -0.81 -1.67 9.02
CA VAL A 50 0.48 -1.00 9.23
C VAL A 50 1.63 -1.98 9.15
N ALA A 51 1.51 -3.15 9.79
CA ALA A 51 2.55 -4.18 9.76
C ALA A 51 2.80 -4.69 8.32
N LEU A 52 1.74 -4.89 7.54
CA LEU A 52 1.85 -5.29 6.14
C LEU A 52 2.52 -4.18 5.30
N GLY A 53 2.12 -2.91 5.49
CA GLY A 53 2.74 -1.76 4.82
C GLY A 53 4.25 -1.72 5.06
N ASN A 54 4.68 -1.79 6.33
CA ASN A 54 6.10 -1.83 6.70
C ASN A 54 6.86 -3.00 6.05
N THR A 55 6.20 -4.15 5.91
CA THR A 55 6.79 -5.33 5.27
C THR A 55 6.99 -5.10 3.77
N ILE A 56 6.00 -4.51 3.09
CA ILE A 56 6.07 -4.16 1.67
C ILE A 56 7.19 -3.14 1.44
N ASP A 57 7.24 -2.08 2.23
CA ASP A 57 8.28 -1.04 2.13
C ASP A 57 9.69 -1.63 2.32
N GLY A 58 9.83 -2.52 3.29
CA GLY A 58 11.09 -3.24 3.52
C GLY A 58 11.48 -4.16 2.36
N PHE A 59 10.51 -4.76 1.67
CA PHE A 59 10.76 -5.59 0.50
C PHE A 59 11.20 -4.76 -0.72
N GLU A 60 10.60 -3.59 -0.94
CA GLU A 60 11.02 -2.68 -2.01
C GLU A 60 12.49 -2.26 -1.87
N ALA A 61 12.93 -1.97 -0.64
CA ALA A 61 14.33 -1.64 -0.36
C ALA A 61 15.27 -2.79 -0.74
N LYS A 62 14.92 -4.04 -0.40
CA LYS A 62 15.71 -5.23 -0.75
C LYS A 62 15.71 -5.50 -2.26
N MET A 63 14.57 -5.32 -2.94
CA MET A 63 14.48 -5.47 -4.38
C MET A 63 15.39 -4.49 -5.13
N ARG A 64 15.56 -3.27 -4.60
CA ARG A 64 16.49 -2.29 -5.19
C ARG A 64 17.94 -2.81 -5.22
N TYR A 65 18.40 -3.42 -4.14
CA TYR A 65 19.74 -4.05 -4.10
C TYR A 65 19.84 -5.27 -5.02
N SER A 66 18.79 -6.09 -5.07
CA SER A 66 18.75 -7.24 -5.98
C SER A 66 18.95 -6.83 -7.45
N ARG A 67 18.33 -5.74 -7.89
CA ARG A 67 18.54 -5.20 -9.26
C ARG A 67 20.00 -4.82 -9.52
N TRP A 68 20.68 -4.23 -8.54
CA TRP A 68 22.11 -3.91 -8.65
C TRP A 68 22.98 -5.15 -8.77
N TYR A 69 22.69 -6.20 -7.99
CA TYR A 69 23.42 -7.47 -8.10
C TYR A 69 23.21 -8.15 -9.44
N VAL A 70 22.00 -8.10 -10.00
CA VAL A 70 21.72 -8.62 -11.35
C VAL A 70 22.52 -7.87 -12.40
N LEU A 71 22.55 -6.53 -12.34
CA LEU A 71 23.33 -5.70 -13.25
C LEU A 71 24.83 -6.03 -13.15
N LEU A 72 25.36 -6.11 -11.93
CA LEU A 72 26.76 -6.44 -11.68
C LEU A 72 27.10 -7.83 -12.22
N GLY A 73 26.24 -8.83 -12.00
CA GLY A 73 26.41 -10.17 -12.53
C GLY A 73 26.47 -10.19 -14.06
N PHE A 74 25.62 -9.39 -14.72
CA PHE A 74 25.66 -9.26 -16.18
C PHE A 74 26.96 -8.62 -16.68
N VAL A 75 27.44 -7.57 -16.01
CA VAL A 75 28.73 -6.93 -16.34
C VAL A 75 29.88 -7.93 -16.23
N VAL A 76 29.95 -8.69 -15.13
CA VAL A 76 30.99 -9.71 -14.92
C VAL A 76 30.91 -10.79 -16.00
N LEU A 77 29.70 -11.25 -16.35
CA LEU A 77 29.50 -12.24 -17.40
C LEU A 77 29.97 -11.73 -18.77
N CYS A 78 29.65 -10.48 -19.12
CA CYS A 78 30.14 -9.87 -20.36
C CYS A 78 31.67 -9.77 -20.39
N VAL A 79 32.31 -9.36 -19.29
CA VAL A 79 33.78 -9.29 -19.20
C VAL A 79 34.39 -10.68 -19.36
N ALA A 80 33.88 -11.69 -18.66
CA ALA A 80 34.35 -13.07 -18.79
C ALA A 80 34.19 -13.59 -20.22
N PHE A 81 33.05 -13.33 -20.86
CA PHE A 81 32.80 -13.71 -22.24
C PHE A 81 33.77 -13.04 -23.21
N LEU A 82 34.04 -11.74 -23.04
CA LEU A 82 35.03 -11.02 -23.85
C LEU A 82 36.43 -11.59 -23.66
N LEU A 83 36.84 -11.89 -22.43
CA LEU A 83 38.15 -12.50 -22.15
C LEU A 83 38.31 -13.87 -22.83
N VAL A 84 37.27 -14.70 -22.83
CA VAL A 84 37.27 -15.98 -23.56
C VAL A 84 37.37 -15.74 -25.06
N LEU A 85 36.60 -14.81 -25.61
CA LEU A 85 36.67 -14.50 -27.04
C LEU A 85 38.05 -14.01 -27.45
N PHE A 86 38.62 -13.03 -26.72
CA PHE A 86 39.94 -12.50 -27.02
C PHE A 86 41.04 -13.54 -26.79
N GLY A 87 40.95 -14.39 -25.76
CA GLY A 87 41.92 -15.45 -25.52
C GLY A 87 41.85 -16.64 -26.49
N VAL A 88 40.75 -16.77 -27.25
CA VAL A 88 40.61 -17.77 -28.33
C VAL A 88 40.99 -17.18 -29.69
N ILE A 89 40.83 -15.87 -29.88
CA ILE A 89 41.14 -15.15 -31.12
C ILE A 89 42.62 -14.76 -31.22
N LEU A 90 43.29 -14.48 -30.09
CA LEU A 90 44.73 -14.19 -30.01
C LEU A 90 45.57 -15.48 -29.88
#